data_AF-A0A382VE24-F1
#
_entry.id   AF-A0A382VE24-F1
#
_cell.length_a   1.000
_cell.length_b   1.000
_cell.length_c   1.000
_cell.angle_alpha   90.00
_cell.angle_beta   90.00
_cell.angle_gamma   90.00
#
_symmetry.space_group_name_H-M   'P 1'
#
loop_
_entity.id
_entity.type
_entity.pdbx_description
1 polymer ?
#
loop_
_entity_poly.entity_id
_entity_poly.type
_entity_poly.pdbx_seq_one_letter_code
_entity_poly.pdbx_strand_id
1 'polypeptide(L)'
;AGQLERPFDRTPGSPARAWPCPEDLARITDRLCAARRPVLIGGHGIWWSGAERGLENAGRRLGIPVFNIPYHQKLLGEESESYMGLADIHQYPPSKFAIGESDVALVVGGRLDNQMNFGNPPLFPESTRLICVNGSAEELELNRAADETLLCDPGVFLDALCELEGSDAWNLGREWIEENRTRRRQWVQEMETDLVQSDDGKTGIHPLQLALATQNPLGSDDWLVIDGGNTHFWSEIAINMAGAKGQQLKGILHPGAFSMLGVGVSFALAAKLRHPDSQVLLISG
;
A
#
# COMPACT_ATOMS: atom_id res chain seq x y z
N ALA A 1 18.40 3.24 -20.74
CA ALA A 1 17.45 2.46 -19.92
C ALA A 1 17.79 0.98 -20.09
N GLY A 2 17.77 0.15 -19.04
CA GLY A 2 17.92 -1.31 -19.18
C GLY A 2 19.15 -2.03 -18.60
N GLN A 3 20.14 -1.36 -18.01
CA GLN A 3 21.32 -2.07 -17.44
C GLN A 3 21.22 -2.40 -15.95
N LEU A 4 20.34 -1.70 -15.23
CA LEU A 4 20.08 -1.87 -13.79
C LEU A 4 18.64 -2.36 -13.55
N GLU A 5 17.98 -2.84 -14.60
CA GLU A 5 16.65 -3.44 -14.47
C GLU A 5 16.78 -4.82 -13.85
N ARG A 6 15.80 -5.18 -13.02
CA ARG A 6 15.69 -6.52 -12.46
C ARG A 6 15.64 -7.51 -13.65
N PRO A 7 16.53 -8.52 -13.68
CA PRO A 7 16.64 -9.38 -14.84
C PRO A 7 15.34 -10.18 -14.99
N PHE A 8 14.74 -10.10 -16.18
CA PHE A 8 13.56 -10.90 -16.48
C PHE A 8 13.96 -12.36 -16.70
N ASP A 9 13.46 -13.27 -15.86
CA ASP A 9 13.62 -14.71 -16.07
C ASP A 9 12.74 -15.16 -17.24
N ARG A 10 13.38 -15.55 -18.35
CA ARG A 10 12.74 -16.03 -19.57
C ARG A 10 12.66 -17.55 -19.63
N THR A 11 13.10 -18.24 -18.59
CA THR A 11 13.02 -19.70 -18.56
C THR A 11 11.54 -20.12 -18.55
N PRO A 12 11.17 -21.18 -19.30
CA PRO A 12 9.80 -21.67 -19.29
C PRO A 12 9.42 -22.14 -17.88
N GLY A 13 8.51 -21.42 -17.24
CA GLY A 13 7.89 -21.86 -15.99
C GLY A 13 6.89 -23.00 -16.20
N SER A 14 6.49 -23.65 -15.10
CA SER A 14 5.36 -24.57 -15.11
C SER A 14 4.09 -23.84 -15.56
N PRO A 15 3.23 -24.44 -16.41
CA PRO A 15 2.01 -23.78 -16.83
C PRO A 15 1.11 -23.53 -15.62
N ALA A 16 0.63 -22.30 -15.46
CA ALA A 16 -0.27 -21.94 -14.37
C ALA A 16 -1.52 -22.82 -14.36
N ARG A 17 -2.04 -23.11 -13.16
CA ARG A 17 -3.25 -23.91 -12.94
C ARG A 17 -4.38 -23.01 -12.46
N ALA A 18 -5.63 -23.43 -12.66
CA ALA A 18 -6.81 -22.68 -12.23
C ALA A 18 -6.98 -22.57 -10.69
N TRP A 19 -6.12 -23.24 -9.93
CA TRP A 19 -6.07 -23.24 -8.48
C TRP A 19 -4.61 -23.03 -8.06
N PRO A 20 -4.34 -22.45 -6.87
CA PRO A 20 -2.98 -22.30 -6.39
C PRO A 20 -2.33 -23.68 -6.25
N CYS A 21 -1.38 -23.95 -7.12
CA CYS A 21 -0.58 -25.17 -7.11
C CYS A 21 0.10 -25.28 -5.72
N PRO A 22 -0.15 -26.34 -4.93
CA PRO A 22 0.32 -26.43 -3.55
C PRO A 22 1.83 -26.32 -3.44
N GLU A 23 2.56 -26.87 -4.42
CA GLU A 23 4.02 -26.79 -4.49
C GLU A 23 4.51 -25.35 -4.74
N ASP A 24 3.78 -24.55 -5.53
CA ASP A 24 4.11 -23.15 -5.78
C ASP A 24 3.78 -22.28 -4.57
N LEU A 25 2.64 -22.52 -3.92
CA LEU A 25 2.24 -21.85 -2.70
C LEU A 25 3.23 -22.16 -1.56
N ALA A 26 3.55 -23.44 -1.34
CA ALA A 26 4.50 -23.88 -0.33
C ALA A 26 5.88 -23.23 -0.52
N ARG A 27 6.37 -23.15 -1.76
CA ARG A 27 7.65 -22.47 -2.06
C ARG A 27 7.64 -21.01 -1.63
N ILE A 28 6.54 -20.28 -1.87
CA ILE A 28 6.42 -18.88 -1.48
C ILE A 28 6.29 -18.74 0.04
N THR A 29 5.48 -19.58 0.69
CA THR A 29 5.33 -19.55 2.16
C THR A 29 6.62 -19.94 2.87
N ASP A 30 7.37 -20.92 2.37
CA ASP A 30 8.67 -21.33 2.93
C ASP A 30 9.69 -20.17 2.86
N ARG A 31 9.71 -19.44 1.75
CA ARG A 31 10.54 -18.23 1.62
C ARG A 31 10.11 -17.15 2.60
N LEU A 32 8.81 -16.96 2.77
CA LEU A 32 8.27 -16.00 3.72
C LEU A 32 8.65 -16.38 5.16
N CYS A 33 8.56 -17.65 5.54
CA CYS A 33 8.97 -18.16 6.86
C CYS A 33 10.48 -17.95 7.12
N ALA A 34 11.31 -17.99 6.09
CA ALA A 34 12.75 -17.71 6.19
C ALA A 34 13.10 -16.20 6.18
N ALA A 35 12.13 -15.33 5.87
CA ALA A 35 12.34 -13.89 5.77
C ALA A 35 12.54 -13.24 7.14
N ARG A 36 13.40 -12.24 7.20
CA ARG A 36 13.68 -11.44 8.42
C ARG A 36 13.02 -10.06 8.36
N ARG A 37 12.83 -9.51 7.16
CA ARG A 37 12.25 -8.19 6.94
C ARG A 37 11.24 -8.23 5.79
N PRO A 38 10.19 -9.08 5.88
CA PRO A 38 9.17 -9.13 4.84
C PRO A 38 8.33 -7.85 4.84
N VAL A 39 7.81 -7.47 3.67
CA VAL A 39 6.78 -6.43 3.53
C VAL A 39 5.62 -6.97 2.68
N LEU A 40 4.39 -6.58 3.03
CA LEU A 40 3.18 -6.83 2.25
C LEU A 40 2.78 -5.54 1.53
N ILE A 41 2.55 -5.60 0.23
CA ILE A 41 2.07 -4.49 -0.59
C ILE A 41 0.75 -4.91 -1.22
N GLY A 42 -0.36 -4.32 -0.77
CA GLY A 42 -1.70 -4.58 -1.29
C GLY A 42 -2.02 -3.72 -2.51
N GLY A 43 -2.54 -4.35 -3.56
CA GLY A 43 -3.07 -3.67 -4.75
C GLY A 43 -4.59 -3.82 -4.92
N HIS A 44 -5.12 -3.29 -6.01
CA HIS A 44 -6.57 -3.27 -6.30
C HIS A 44 -7.21 -4.66 -6.32
N GLY A 45 -6.45 -5.71 -6.65
CA GLY A 45 -6.95 -7.09 -6.65
C GLY A 45 -7.51 -7.56 -5.30
N ILE A 46 -7.02 -6.99 -4.19
CA ILE A 46 -7.53 -7.29 -2.85
C ILE A 46 -8.95 -6.77 -2.67
N TRP A 47 -9.24 -5.57 -3.18
CA TRP A 47 -10.60 -5.01 -3.16
C TRP A 47 -11.54 -5.84 -4.05
N TRP A 48 -11.09 -6.22 -5.25
CA TRP A 48 -11.88 -7.06 -6.16
C TRP A 48 -12.16 -8.45 -5.60
N SER A 49 -11.27 -9.01 -4.78
CA SER A 49 -11.47 -10.29 -4.09
C SER A 49 -12.21 -10.15 -2.74
N GLY A 50 -12.52 -8.93 -2.29
CA GLY A 50 -13.12 -8.67 -0.97
C GLY A 50 -12.25 -9.13 0.21
N ALA A 51 -10.92 -9.05 0.05
CA ALA A 51 -9.95 -9.64 0.98
C ALA A 51 -9.25 -8.61 1.89
N GLU A 52 -9.81 -7.41 2.05
CA GLU A 52 -9.23 -6.34 2.87
C GLU A 52 -9.01 -6.80 4.33
N ARG A 53 -10.01 -7.49 4.91
CA ARG A 53 -9.88 -8.10 6.25
C ARG A 53 -8.84 -9.21 6.29
N GLY A 54 -8.67 -9.96 5.19
CA GLY A 54 -7.63 -10.98 5.07
C GLY A 54 -6.24 -10.36 5.09
N LEU A 55 -6.06 -9.24 4.37
CA LEU A 55 -4.81 -8.48 4.32
C LEU A 55 -4.46 -7.94 5.70
N GLU A 56 -5.43 -7.34 6.39
CA GLU A 56 -5.25 -6.85 7.76
C GLU A 56 -4.84 -7.98 8.70
N ASN A 57 -5.57 -9.09 8.67
CA ASN A 57 -5.29 -10.23 9.53
C ASN A 57 -3.92 -10.83 9.25
N ALA A 58 -3.54 -11.01 7.98
CA ALA A 58 -2.22 -11.52 7.62
C ALA A 58 -1.11 -10.61 8.17
N GLY A 59 -1.19 -9.30 7.93
CA GLY A 59 -0.22 -8.33 8.47
C GLY A 59 -0.15 -8.35 10.00
N ARG A 60 -1.31 -8.33 10.67
CA ARG A 60 -1.40 -8.28 12.14
C ARG A 60 -0.91 -9.57 12.81
N ARG A 61 -1.33 -10.73 12.31
CA ARG A 61 -1.03 -12.07 12.84
C ARG A 61 0.44 -12.43 12.64
N LEU A 62 0.95 -12.16 11.44
CA LEU A 62 2.32 -12.47 11.09
C LEU A 62 3.32 -11.40 11.57
N GLY A 63 2.85 -10.20 11.94
CA GLY A 63 3.74 -9.10 12.31
C GLY A 63 4.48 -8.51 11.11
N ILE A 64 3.81 -8.45 9.95
CA ILE A 64 4.39 -7.94 8.69
C ILE A 64 3.80 -6.55 8.41
N PRO A 65 4.64 -5.52 8.14
CA PRO A 65 4.14 -4.21 7.73
C PRO A 65 3.42 -4.28 6.38
N VAL A 66 2.24 -3.66 6.31
CA VAL A 66 1.39 -3.62 5.13
C VAL A 66 1.39 -2.22 4.52
N PHE A 67 1.61 -2.14 3.22
CA PHE A 67 1.53 -0.90 2.44
C PHE A 67 0.47 -1.04 1.35
N ASN A 68 -0.15 0.08 0.96
CA ASN A 68 -1.05 0.11 -0.20
C ASN A 68 -0.32 0.63 -1.44
N ILE A 69 -0.61 0.08 -2.61
CA ILE A 69 -0.13 0.70 -3.86
C ILE A 69 -0.73 2.11 -3.98
N PRO A 70 0.04 3.10 -4.47
CA PRO A 70 -0.45 4.45 -4.68
C PRO A 70 -1.55 4.52 -5.74
N TYR A 71 -2.41 5.54 -5.68
CA TYR A 71 -3.49 5.76 -6.67
C TYR A 71 -4.49 4.59 -6.80
N HIS A 72 -4.68 3.83 -5.72
CA HIS A 72 -5.73 2.84 -5.56
C HIS A 72 -6.49 3.05 -4.26
N GLN A 73 -7.72 2.51 -4.21
CA GLN A 73 -8.57 2.62 -3.04
C GLN A 73 -7.76 2.17 -1.82
N LYS A 74 -7.87 2.93 -0.73
CA LYS A 74 -7.28 2.54 0.54
C LYS A 74 -7.93 1.26 1.01
N LEU A 75 -7.13 0.19 1.07
CA LEU A 75 -7.59 -1.15 1.42
C LEU A 75 -7.81 -1.30 2.92
N LEU A 76 -6.91 -0.72 3.71
CA LEU A 76 -6.95 -0.77 5.16
C LEU A 76 -7.20 0.62 5.71
N GLY A 77 -8.05 0.69 6.73
CA GLY A 77 -8.21 1.88 7.55
C GLY A 77 -6.93 2.17 8.33
N GLU A 78 -6.72 3.44 8.63
CA GLU A 78 -5.49 3.91 9.24
C GLU A 78 -5.32 3.50 10.71
N GLU A 79 -6.40 3.04 11.34
CA GLU A 79 -6.39 2.39 12.66
C GLU A 79 -5.67 1.03 12.66
N SER A 80 -5.52 0.42 11.49
CA SER A 80 -4.94 -0.91 11.40
C SER A 80 -3.49 -0.90 11.88
N GLU A 81 -3.24 -1.77 12.85
CA GLU A 81 -1.95 -1.90 13.51
C GLU A 81 -0.83 -2.35 12.56
N SER A 82 -1.17 -3.09 11.50
CA SER A 82 -0.22 -3.55 10.48
C SER A 82 -0.13 -2.60 9.29
N TYR A 83 -1.11 -1.71 9.09
CA TYR A 83 -1.11 -0.81 7.96
C TYR A 83 -0.16 0.36 8.19
N MET A 84 0.88 0.43 7.37
CA MET A 84 1.93 1.44 7.47
C MET A 84 1.67 2.64 6.59
N GLY A 85 0.86 2.57 5.54
CA GLY A 85 0.62 3.70 4.61
C GLY A 85 0.83 3.31 3.16
N LEU A 86 1.33 4.25 2.34
CA LEU A 86 1.58 4.00 0.91
C LEU A 86 2.93 3.35 0.62
N ALA A 87 2.98 2.50 -0.40
CA ALA A 87 4.21 2.10 -1.07
C ALA A 87 4.67 3.18 -2.07
N ASP A 88 4.85 4.41 -1.60
CA ASP A 88 5.33 5.58 -2.37
C ASP A 88 6.42 6.29 -1.58
N ILE A 89 7.66 6.26 -2.06
CA ILE A 89 8.78 6.88 -1.35
C ILE A 89 8.81 8.42 -1.44
N HIS A 90 8.03 9.00 -2.35
CA HIS A 90 7.94 10.45 -2.55
C HIS A 90 6.84 11.06 -1.68
N GLN A 91 5.70 10.39 -1.56
CA GLN A 91 4.56 10.85 -0.76
C GLN A 91 4.59 10.28 0.66
N TYR A 92 5.24 9.14 0.86
CA TYR A 92 5.31 8.45 2.15
C TYR A 92 6.72 7.89 2.43
N PRO A 93 7.67 8.75 2.86
CA PRO A 93 9.05 8.38 3.14
C PRO A 93 9.30 7.13 3.99
N PRO A 94 8.46 6.76 5.00
CA PRO A 94 8.68 5.53 5.75
C PRO A 94 8.69 4.26 4.89
N SER A 95 7.99 4.25 3.74
CA SER A 95 8.03 3.12 2.80
C SER A 95 9.41 2.91 2.19
N LYS A 96 10.23 3.96 2.05
CA LYS A 96 11.61 3.85 1.56
C LYS A 96 12.46 2.98 2.45
N PHE A 97 12.33 3.14 3.76
CA PHE A 97 13.02 2.29 4.74
C PHE A 97 12.49 0.85 4.66
N ALA A 98 11.16 0.69 4.70
CA ALA A 98 10.55 -0.63 4.73
C ALA A 98 10.90 -1.47 3.49
N ILE A 99 10.69 -0.92 2.30
CA ILE A 99 10.95 -1.61 1.03
C ILE A 99 12.46 -1.71 0.80
N GLY A 100 13.23 -0.66 1.07
CA GLY A 100 14.67 -0.61 0.85
C GLY A 100 15.48 -1.57 1.74
N GLU A 101 14.98 -1.90 2.93
CA GLU A 101 15.62 -2.88 3.82
C GLU A 101 15.03 -4.29 3.69
N SER A 102 13.92 -4.45 2.95
CA SER A 102 13.22 -5.73 2.87
C SER A 102 14.03 -6.82 2.18
N ASP A 103 13.96 -8.04 2.70
CA ASP A 103 14.51 -9.23 2.04
C ASP A 103 13.46 -9.98 1.21
N VAL A 104 12.18 -9.83 1.54
CA VAL A 104 11.03 -10.31 0.74
C VAL A 104 9.98 -9.20 0.62
N ALA A 105 9.56 -8.90 -0.61
CA ALA A 105 8.41 -8.04 -0.87
C ALA A 105 7.31 -8.84 -1.57
N LEU A 106 6.16 -8.97 -0.90
CA LEU A 106 4.98 -9.62 -1.43
C LEU A 106 4.00 -8.57 -1.98
N VAL A 107 3.90 -8.45 -3.30
CA VAL A 107 2.90 -7.61 -3.96
C VAL A 107 1.67 -8.46 -4.26
N VAL A 108 0.58 -8.23 -3.54
CA VAL A 108 -0.64 -9.05 -3.59
C VAL A 108 -1.77 -8.26 -4.26
N GLY A 109 -2.26 -8.76 -5.39
CA GLY A 109 -3.30 -8.10 -6.19
C GLY A 109 -2.84 -6.78 -6.83
N GLY A 110 -1.53 -6.52 -6.87
CA GLY A 110 -0.94 -5.30 -7.42
C GLY A 110 -0.31 -5.47 -8.79
N ARG A 111 0.11 -4.36 -9.41
CA ARG A 111 0.83 -4.32 -10.69
C ARG A 111 2.20 -3.66 -10.51
N LEU A 112 3.22 -4.21 -11.16
CA LEU A 112 4.54 -3.61 -11.29
C LEU A 112 4.51 -2.57 -12.41
N ASP A 113 3.79 -1.47 -12.17
CA ASP A 113 3.70 -0.35 -13.08
C ASP A 113 4.67 0.79 -12.70
N ASN A 114 4.45 1.97 -13.27
CA ASN A 114 5.28 3.16 -13.00
C ASN A 114 5.33 3.51 -11.49
N GLN A 115 4.24 3.31 -10.75
CA GLN A 115 4.19 3.62 -9.31
C GLN A 115 5.08 2.66 -8.50
N MET A 116 5.24 1.44 -9.00
CA MET A 116 6.09 0.42 -8.41
C MET A 116 7.45 0.30 -9.10
N ASN A 117 7.87 1.35 -9.83
CA ASN A 117 9.13 1.40 -10.57
C ASN A 117 9.36 0.14 -11.44
N PHE A 118 8.28 -0.48 -11.91
CA PHE A 118 8.28 -1.75 -12.64
C PHE A 118 9.04 -2.90 -11.92
N GLY A 119 9.09 -2.89 -10.60
CA GLY A 119 9.81 -3.88 -9.79
C GLY A 119 11.33 -3.68 -9.72
N ASN A 120 11.83 -2.55 -10.23
CA ASN A 120 13.27 -2.31 -10.37
C ASN A 120 13.90 -1.60 -9.16
N PRO A 121 15.22 -1.75 -8.97
CA PRO A 121 16.02 -0.86 -8.14
C PRO A 121 15.92 0.62 -8.60
N PRO A 122 16.07 1.60 -7.69
CA PRO A 122 16.36 1.44 -6.27
C PRO A 122 15.12 1.21 -5.40
N LEU A 123 13.90 1.25 -5.96
CA LEU A 123 12.68 1.07 -5.17
C LEU A 123 12.62 -0.32 -4.54
N PHE A 124 12.81 -1.37 -5.35
CA PHE A 124 13.01 -2.74 -4.88
C PHE A 124 14.49 -3.11 -5.06
N PRO A 125 15.30 -3.09 -3.98
CA PRO A 125 16.71 -3.46 -4.05
C PRO A 125 16.94 -4.82 -4.71
N GLU A 126 18.11 -5.01 -5.34
CA GLU A 126 18.50 -6.30 -5.92
C GLU A 126 18.55 -7.43 -4.87
N SER A 127 18.80 -7.07 -3.61
CA SER A 127 18.78 -8.01 -2.48
C SER A 127 17.38 -8.46 -2.06
N THR A 128 16.33 -7.75 -2.50
CA THR A 128 14.95 -8.06 -2.16
C THR A 128 14.39 -9.08 -3.13
N ARG A 129 13.87 -10.18 -2.59
CA ARG A 129 13.07 -11.15 -3.34
C ARG A 129 11.67 -10.56 -3.59
N LEU A 130 11.38 -10.18 -4.83
CA LEU A 130 10.10 -9.61 -5.23
C LEU A 130 9.18 -10.73 -5.72
N ILE A 131 8.04 -10.91 -5.05
CA ILE A 131 7.05 -11.94 -5.36
C ILE A 131 5.71 -11.25 -5.63
N CYS A 132 5.10 -11.55 -6.78
CA CYS A 132 3.79 -11.00 -7.16
C CYS A 132 2.72 -12.11 -7.17
N VAL A 133 1.58 -11.83 -6.54
CA VAL A 133 0.44 -12.75 -6.48
C VAL A 133 -0.78 -12.07 -7.10
N ASN A 134 -1.36 -12.67 -8.15
CA ASN A 134 -2.54 -12.11 -8.81
C ASN A 134 -3.53 -13.21 -9.19
N GLY A 135 -4.83 -12.84 -9.24
CA GLY A 135 -5.92 -13.77 -9.51
C GLY A 135 -6.14 -14.10 -10.99
N SER A 136 -5.40 -13.48 -11.91
CA SER A 136 -5.56 -13.69 -13.35
C SER A 136 -4.23 -13.80 -14.09
N ALA A 137 -4.21 -14.61 -15.16
CA ALA A 137 -3.02 -14.77 -15.99
C ALA A 137 -2.60 -13.46 -16.68
N GLU A 138 -3.56 -12.63 -17.10
CA GLU A 138 -3.29 -11.32 -17.69
C GLU A 138 -2.54 -10.40 -16.71
N GLU A 139 -2.94 -10.37 -15.44
CA GLU A 139 -2.26 -9.57 -14.43
C GLU A 139 -0.85 -10.09 -14.10
N LEU A 140 -0.61 -11.39 -14.23
CA LEU A 140 0.74 -11.94 -14.10
C LEU A 140 1.68 -11.44 -15.21
N GLU A 141 1.18 -11.25 -16.43
CA GLU A 141 1.99 -10.70 -17.53
C GLU A 141 2.48 -9.27 -17.23
N LEU A 142 1.69 -8.50 -16.47
CA LEU A 142 2.06 -7.16 -15.99
C LEU A 142 3.10 -7.20 -14.86
N ASN A 143 3.32 -8.36 -14.25
CA ASN A 143 4.22 -8.55 -13.11
C ASN A 143 5.44 -9.43 -13.43
N ARG A 144 5.69 -9.65 -14.73
CA ARG A 144 6.77 -10.51 -15.22
C ARG A 144 8.16 -10.12 -14.68
N ALA A 145 8.37 -8.87 -14.30
CA ALA A 145 9.62 -8.40 -13.73
C ALA A 145 9.89 -8.91 -12.29
N ALA A 146 8.91 -9.47 -11.61
CA ALA A 146 9.09 -10.10 -10.30
C ALA A 146 10.01 -11.33 -10.39
N ASP A 147 10.67 -11.69 -9.29
CA ASP A 147 11.50 -12.91 -9.27
C ASP A 147 10.63 -14.17 -9.27
N GLU A 148 9.43 -14.08 -8.69
CA GLU A 148 8.42 -15.13 -8.69
C GLU A 148 7.03 -14.52 -8.88
N THR A 149 6.20 -15.24 -9.63
CA THR A 149 4.79 -14.93 -9.83
C THR A 149 3.94 -16.11 -9.41
N LEU A 150 2.76 -15.84 -8.84
CA LEU A 150 1.79 -16.87 -8.43
C LEU A 150 0.40 -16.51 -8.96
N LEU A 151 -0.19 -17.43 -9.73
CA LEU A 151 -1.61 -17.35 -10.09
C LEU A 151 -2.43 -17.83 -8.90
N CYS A 152 -2.96 -16.89 -8.12
CA CYS A 152 -3.80 -17.17 -6.96
C CYS A 152 -4.72 -15.99 -6.69
N ASP A 153 -5.98 -16.27 -6.35
CA ASP A 153 -6.87 -15.25 -5.81
C ASP A 153 -6.24 -14.63 -4.55
N PRO A 154 -6.20 -13.29 -4.44
CA PRO A 154 -5.61 -12.62 -3.27
C PRO A 154 -6.20 -13.08 -1.92
N GLY A 155 -7.51 -13.32 -1.85
CA GLY A 155 -8.16 -13.81 -0.63
C GLY A 155 -7.66 -15.19 -0.23
N VAL A 156 -7.64 -16.13 -1.18
CA VAL A 156 -7.12 -17.50 -0.97
C VAL A 156 -5.65 -17.47 -0.52
N PHE A 157 -4.84 -16.61 -1.13
CA PHE A 157 -3.43 -16.46 -0.73
C PHE A 157 -3.29 -15.93 0.71
N LEU A 158 -4.08 -14.90 1.07
CA LEU A 158 -4.04 -14.29 2.40
C LEU A 158 -4.55 -15.24 3.50
N ASP A 159 -5.54 -16.08 3.18
CA ASP A 159 -6.00 -17.15 4.07
C ASP A 159 -4.86 -18.16 4.34
N ALA A 160 -4.14 -18.58 3.30
CA ALA A 160 -2.98 -19.45 3.46
C ALA A 160 -1.85 -18.80 4.28
N LEU A 161 -1.59 -17.50 4.10
CA LEU A 161 -0.63 -16.78 4.95
C LEU A 161 -1.07 -16.77 6.41
N CYS A 162 -2.37 -16.59 6.66
CA CYS A 162 -2.95 -16.61 8.00
C CYS A 162 -2.80 -17.96 8.71
N GLU A 163 -2.71 -19.07 7.98
CA GLU A 163 -2.46 -20.42 8.54
C GLU A 163 -1.03 -20.60 9.04
N LEU A 164 -0.08 -19.73 8.66
CA LEU A 164 1.29 -19.79 9.16
C LEU A 164 1.39 -19.38 10.64
N GLU A 165 0.48 -18.53 11.13
CA GLU A 165 0.43 -18.13 12.54
C GLU A 165 0.06 -19.34 13.42
N GLY A 166 1.07 -19.95 14.05
CA GLY A 166 0.94 -21.15 14.88
C GLY A 166 1.67 -22.37 14.32
N SER A 167 2.22 -22.27 13.10
CA SER A 167 3.16 -23.28 12.59
C SER A 167 4.53 -23.14 13.27
N ASP A 168 5.23 -24.27 13.47
CA ASP A 168 6.61 -24.28 13.98
C ASP A 168 7.60 -23.57 13.01
N ALA A 169 7.18 -23.35 11.76
CA ALA A 169 7.98 -22.68 10.74
C ALA A 169 7.93 -21.15 10.85
N TRP A 170 6.85 -20.57 11.40
CA TRP A 170 6.71 -19.12 11.50
C TRP A 170 7.39 -18.57 12.75
N ASN A 171 8.44 -17.77 12.57
CA ASN A 171 9.22 -17.20 13.69
C ASN A 171 9.59 -15.73 13.47
N LEU A 172 8.76 -14.97 12.74
CA LEU A 172 8.95 -13.53 12.67
C LEU A 172 8.51 -12.91 14.00
N GLY A 173 9.47 -12.38 14.75
CA GLY A 173 9.18 -11.59 15.96
C GLY A 173 8.48 -10.27 15.62
N ARG A 174 8.18 -9.46 16.65
CA ARG A 174 7.53 -8.15 16.48
C ARG A 174 8.51 -7.01 16.19
N GLU A 175 9.81 -7.27 16.25
CA GLU A 175 10.86 -6.24 16.12
C GLU A 175 10.76 -5.47 14.80
N TRP A 176 10.51 -6.18 13.68
CA TRP A 176 10.44 -5.56 12.36
C TRP A 176 9.22 -4.64 12.19
N ILE A 177 8.03 -5.07 12.60
CA ILE A 177 6.82 -4.23 12.57
C ILE A 177 6.95 -3.04 13.53
N GLU A 178 7.53 -3.22 14.71
CA GLU A 178 7.71 -2.12 15.69
C GLU A 178 8.74 -1.08 15.22
N GLU A 179 9.79 -1.49 14.51
CA GLU A 179 10.73 -0.57 13.87
C GLU A 179 10.00 0.27 12.81
N ASN A 180 9.18 -0.37 11.94
CA ASN A 180 8.38 0.35 10.94
C ASN A 180 7.38 1.34 11.56
N ARG A 181 6.70 0.94 12.65
CA ARG A 181 5.83 1.83 13.43
C ARG A 181 6.60 3.02 14.01
N THR A 182 7.83 2.80 14.46
CA THR A 182 8.71 3.85 14.99
C THR A 182 9.12 4.82 13.89
N ARG A 183 9.49 4.33 12.69
CA ARG A 183 9.77 5.18 11.52
C ARG A 183 8.57 6.02 11.09
N ARG A 184 7.37 5.43 11.10
CA ARG A 184 6.13 6.18 10.86
C ARG A 184 5.93 7.30 11.87
N ARG A 185 6.05 7.02 13.16
CA ARG A 185 5.91 8.04 14.22
C ARG A 185 6.94 9.16 14.09
N GLN A 186 8.19 8.81 13.82
CA GLN A 186 9.26 9.79 13.61
C GLN A 186 8.95 10.71 12.43
N TRP A 187 8.56 10.14 11.28
CA TRP A 187 8.20 10.91 10.10
C TRP A 187 7.05 11.89 10.37
N VAL A 188 5.99 11.46 11.08
CA VAL A 188 4.89 12.36 11.44
C VAL A 188 5.39 13.53 12.29
N GLN A 189 6.23 13.26 13.30
CA GLN A 189 6.79 14.29 14.18
C GLN A 189 7.67 15.29 13.43
N GLU A 190 8.49 14.81 12.50
CA GLU A 190 9.32 15.64 11.63
C GLU A 190 8.45 16.54 10.74
N MET A 191 7.45 15.97 10.06
CA MET A 191 6.53 16.75 9.22
C MET A 191 5.75 17.81 10.00
N GLU A 192 5.32 17.51 11.23
CA GLU A 192 4.67 18.50 12.10
C GLU A 192 5.63 19.63 12.50
N THR A 193 6.88 19.29 12.84
CA THR A 193 7.90 20.26 13.20
C THR A 193 8.22 21.18 12.02
N ASP A 194 8.40 20.60 10.83
CA ASP A 194 8.66 21.33 9.60
C ASP A 194 7.50 22.27 9.26
N LEU A 195 6.25 21.81 9.44
CA LEU A 195 5.07 22.63 9.17
C LEU A 195 5.01 23.86 10.09
N VAL A 196 5.30 23.70 11.38
CA VAL A 196 5.37 24.82 12.34
C VAL A 196 6.50 25.79 12.01
N GLN A 197 7.67 25.28 11.60
CA GLN A 197 8.82 26.12 11.23
C GLN A 197 8.61 26.85 9.89
N SER A 198 7.80 26.28 8.99
CA SER A 198 7.47 26.87 7.69
C SER A 198 6.48 28.02 7.76
N ASP A 199 5.79 28.20 8.89
CA ASP A 199 4.88 29.32 9.13
C ASP A 199 5.70 30.60 9.40
N ASP A 200 6.06 31.28 8.31
CA ASP A 200 6.83 32.52 8.35
C ASP A 200 5.95 33.77 8.55
N GLY A 201 4.66 33.58 8.85
CA GLY A 201 3.68 34.65 9.03
C GLY A 201 3.42 35.50 7.77
N LYS A 202 3.90 35.08 6.59
CA LYS A 202 3.62 35.75 5.32
C LYS A 202 2.29 35.29 4.72
N THR A 203 1.83 36.00 3.70
CA THR A 203 0.57 35.71 3.00
C THR A 203 0.62 34.36 2.27
N GLY A 204 -0.13 33.38 2.76
CA GLY A 204 -0.31 32.07 2.13
C GLY A 204 -0.70 31.00 3.15
N ILE A 205 -1.37 29.92 2.71
CA ILE A 205 -1.61 28.73 3.55
C ILE A 205 -0.74 27.62 2.98
N HIS A 206 0.07 26.97 3.81
CA HIS A 206 0.86 25.82 3.38
C HIS A 206 -0.09 24.71 2.90
N PRO A 207 0.08 24.11 1.71
CA PRO A 207 -0.86 23.11 1.19
C PRO A 207 -1.13 21.94 2.14
N LEU A 208 -0.09 21.46 2.85
CA LEU A 208 -0.24 20.44 3.90
C LEU A 208 -1.12 20.93 5.06
N GLN A 209 -0.98 22.19 5.49
CA GLN A 209 -1.82 22.76 6.55
C GLN A 209 -3.28 22.83 6.11
N LEU A 210 -3.53 23.23 4.86
CA LEU A 210 -4.87 23.22 4.28
C LEU A 210 -5.47 21.80 4.27
N ALA A 211 -4.71 20.81 3.80
CA ALA A 211 -5.16 19.42 3.74
C ALA A 211 -5.44 18.81 5.12
N LEU A 212 -4.61 19.09 6.12
CA LEU A 212 -4.84 18.67 7.50
C LEU A 212 -6.07 19.36 8.11
N ALA A 213 -6.18 20.68 7.96
CA ALA A 213 -7.28 21.44 8.54
C ALA A 213 -8.64 21.08 7.93
N THR A 214 -8.69 20.80 6.62
CA THR A 214 -9.92 20.45 5.91
C THR A 214 -10.38 19.03 6.21
N GLN A 215 -9.48 18.06 6.39
CA GLN A 215 -9.87 16.69 6.74
C GLN A 215 -10.15 16.49 8.24
N ASN A 216 -9.60 17.31 9.12
CA ASN A 216 -9.77 17.21 10.58
C ASN A 216 -11.24 17.08 11.08
N PRO A 217 -12.26 17.75 10.50
CA PRO A 217 -13.65 17.57 10.93
C PRO A 217 -14.28 16.24 10.50
N LEU A 218 -13.65 15.47 9.61
CA LEU A 218 -14.19 14.20 9.11
C LEU A 218 -14.00 13.07 10.13
N GLY A 219 -14.99 12.19 10.24
CA GLY A 219 -14.96 11.00 11.08
C GLY A 219 -15.10 9.69 10.31
N SER A 220 -15.25 8.58 11.06
CA SER A 220 -15.32 7.21 10.54
C SER A 220 -16.50 6.94 9.61
N ASP A 221 -17.49 7.84 9.58
CA ASP A 221 -18.65 7.75 8.70
C ASP A 221 -18.52 8.60 7.43
N ASP A 222 -17.44 9.37 7.28
CA ASP A 222 -17.28 10.38 6.24
C ASP A 222 -16.30 9.95 5.14
N TRP A 223 -16.45 10.59 3.97
CA TRP A 223 -15.64 10.32 2.78
C TRP A 223 -14.76 11.50 2.44
N LEU A 224 -13.53 11.18 2.05
CA LEU A 224 -12.58 12.13 1.49
C LEU A 224 -12.34 11.83 0.01
N VAL A 225 -12.44 12.85 -0.82
CA VAL A 225 -12.11 12.77 -2.25
C VAL A 225 -10.95 13.74 -2.50
N ILE A 226 -9.94 13.26 -3.21
CA ILE A 226 -8.76 14.05 -3.57
C ILE A 226 -8.63 14.11 -5.10
N ASP A 227 -8.32 15.29 -5.62
CA ASP A 227 -8.11 15.55 -7.05
C ASP A 227 -7.07 16.67 -7.23
N GLY A 228 -6.55 16.81 -8.44
CA GLY A 228 -5.47 17.74 -8.76
C GLY A 228 -4.09 17.08 -8.78
N GLY A 229 -3.08 17.84 -9.24
CA GLY A 229 -1.70 17.36 -9.28
C GLY A 229 -1.04 17.42 -7.89
N ASN A 230 -0.43 18.56 -7.56
CA ASN A 230 0.21 18.72 -6.25
C ASN A 230 -0.78 18.66 -5.08
N THR A 231 -2.04 19.07 -5.29
CA THR A 231 -3.09 19.00 -4.27
C THR A 231 -3.33 17.56 -3.82
N HIS A 232 -3.31 16.60 -4.75
CA HIS A 232 -3.37 15.17 -4.42
C HIS A 232 -2.19 14.75 -3.54
N PHE A 233 -0.95 15.12 -3.90
CA PHE A 233 0.24 14.74 -3.11
C PHE A 233 0.19 15.26 -1.68
N TRP A 234 -0.17 16.53 -1.49
CA TRP A 234 -0.29 17.10 -0.15
C TRP A 234 -1.43 16.49 0.65
N SER A 235 -2.54 16.19 0.00
CA SER A 235 -3.67 15.51 0.64
C SER A 235 -3.30 14.10 1.07
N GLU A 236 -2.55 13.38 0.24
CA GLU A 236 -2.09 12.03 0.53
C GLU A 236 -1.11 11.98 1.70
N ILE A 237 -0.17 12.93 1.77
CA ILE A 237 0.71 13.11 2.93
C ILE A 237 -0.15 13.36 4.19
N ALA A 238 -1.12 14.26 4.10
CA ALA A 238 -1.99 14.62 5.22
C ALA A 238 -2.82 13.42 5.72
N ILE A 239 -3.38 12.62 4.81
CA ILE A 239 -4.12 11.38 5.11
C ILE A 239 -3.24 10.41 5.90
N ASN A 240 -2.02 10.13 5.43
CA ASN A 240 -1.13 9.20 6.13
C ASN A 240 -0.69 9.77 7.50
N MET A 241 -0.51 11.08 7.63
CA MET A 241 -0.21 11.72 8.92
C MET A 241 -1.37 11.65 9.91
N ALA A 242 -2.60 11.94 9.46
CA ALA A 242 -3.77 11.93 10.32
C ALA A 242 -4.16 10.50 10.71
N GLY A 243 -4.04 9.58 9.76
CA GLY A 243 -4.20 8.15 9.98
C GLY A 243 -3.23 7.56 10.99
N ALA A 244 -1.95 7.95 10.94
CA ALA A 244 -0.97 7.57 11.95
C ALA A 244 -1.32 8.06 13.38
N LYS A 245 -2.22 9.04 13.50
CA LYS A 245 -2.77 9.55 14.77
C LYS A 245 -4.16 8.97 15.11
N GLY A 246 -4.61 7.97 14.34
CA GLY A 246 -5.85 7.25 14.58
C GLY A 246 -7.09 7.90 13.97
N GLN A 247 -6.96 8.87 13.06
CA GLN A 247 -8.12 9.32 12.28
C GLN A 247 -8.62 8.15 11.43
N GLN A 248 -9.93 7.96 11.42
CA GLN A 248 -10.61 6.95 10.61
C GLN A 248 -11.54 7.67 9.64
N LEU A 249 -11.56 7.19 8.40
CA LEU A 249 -12.48 7.62 7.36
C LEU A 249 -13.23 6.41 6.81
N LYS A 250 -14.47 6.62 6.37
CA LYS A 250 -15.26 5.56 5.74
C LYS A 250 -14.69 5.12 4.41
N GLY A 251 -14.08 6.06 3.69
CA GLY A 251 -13.46 5.79 2.41
C GLY A 251 -12.74 7.01 1.84
N ILE A 252 -11.72 6.72 1.04
CA ILE A 252 -10.92 7.71 0.33
C ILE A 252 -10.97 7.40 -1.17
N LEU A 253 -11.29 8.40 -1.98
CA LEU A 253 -11.29 8.32 -3.45
C LEU A 253 -10.20 9.25 -4.02
N HIS A 254 -9.42 8.73 -4.96
CA HIS A 254 -8.31 9.42 -5.62
C HIS A 254 -8.44 9.27 -7.16
N PRO A 255 -7.66 10.00 -7.97
CA PRO A 255 -7.78 10.02 -9.44
C PRO A 255 -7.44 8.73 -10.21
N GLY A 256 -7.28 7.61 -9.51
CA GLY A 256 -6.95 6.29 -10.07
C GLY A 256 -5.56 6.18 -10.69
N ALA A 257 -5.23 4.99 -11.19
CA ALA A 257 -3.92 4.65 -11.75
C ALA A 257 -3.49 5.53 -12.95
N PHE A 258 -4.44 6.13 -13.67
CA PHE A 258 -4.17 7.06 -14.77
C PHE A 258 -3.98 8.51 -14.32
N SER A 259 -4.19 8.80 -13.03
CA SER A 259 -4.07 10.15 -12.45
C SER A 259 -4.85 11.20 -13.24
N MET A 260 -6.10 10.90 -13.58
CA MET A 260 -6.93 11.77 -14.42
C MET A 260 -7.43 12.98 -13.62
N LEU A 261 -6.89 14.16 -13.93
CA LEU A 261 -7.33 15.41 -13.30
C LEU A 261 -8.78 15.77 -13.66
N GLY A 262 -9.53 16.27 -12.69
CA GLY A 262 -10.90 16.77 -12.87
C GLY A 262 -11.99 15.75 -12.57
N VAL A 263 -11.63 14.56 -12.06
CA VAL A 263 -12.61 13.51 -11.67
C VAL A 263 -13.24 13.78 -10.29
N GLY A 264 -12.65 14.66 -9.48
CA GLY A 264 -12.97 14.85 -8.07
C GLY A 264 -14.43 15.22 -7.81
N VAL A 265 -14.99 16.17 -8.58
CA VAL A 265 -16.40 16.58 -8.44
C VAL A 265 -17.33 15.40 -8.71
N SER A 266 -17.06 14.62 -9.77
CA SER A 266 -17.88 13.46 -10.13
C SER A 266 -17.80 12.37 -9.07
N PHE A 267 -16.61 12.12 -8.52
CA PHE A 267 -16.42 11.14 -7.45
C PHE A 267 -17.09 11.57 -6.14
N ALA A 268 -16.98 12.85 -5.76
CA ALA A 268 -17.64 13.38 -4.57
C ALA A 268 -19.17 13.30 -4.67
N LEU A 269 -19.75 13.65 -5.83
CA LEU A 269 -21.18 13.50 -6.07
C LEU A 269 -21.61 12.02 -6.02
N ALA A 270 -20.84 11.13 -6.63
CA ALA A 270 -21.13 9.69 -6.59
C ALA A 270 -21.09 9.13 -5.15
N ALA A 271 -20.07 9.49 -4.36
CA ALA A 271 -19.98 9.10 -2.96
C ALA A 271 -21.18 9.62 -2.16
N LYS A 272 -21.57 10.89 -2.35
CA LYS A 272 -22.71 11.49 -1.63
C LYS A 272 -24.04 10.87 -2.02
N LEU A 273 -24.23 10.50 -3.29
CA LEU A 273 -25.44 9.81 -3.75
C LEU A 273 -25.56 8.38 -3.18
N ARG A 274 -24.43 7.69 -3.01
CA ARG A 274 -24.39 6.33 -2.44
C ARG A 274 -24.42 6.32 -0.91
N HIS A 275 -23.97 7.40 -0.28
CA HIS A 275 -23.88 7.56 1.16
C HIS A 275 -24.51 8.91 1.58
N PRO A 276 -25.86 9.02 1.52
CA PRO A 276 -26.56 10.29 1.72
C PRO A 276 -26.35 10.89 3.11
N ASP A 277 -26.15 10.06 4.13
CA ASP A 277 -25.95 10.48 5.52
C ASP A 277 -24.49 10.86 5.83
N SER A 278 -23.53 10.40 5.03
CA SER A 278 -22.10 10.70 5.21
C SER A 278 -21.76 12.12 4.77
N GLN A 279 -20.84 12.81 5.46
CA GLN A 279 -20.19 13.97 4.87
C GLN A 279 -19.23 13.52 3.76
N VAL A 280 -19.13 14.32 2.71
CA VAL A 280 -18.21 14.08 1.60
C VAL A 280 -17.45 15.36 1.35
N LEU A 281 -16.14 15.31 1.53
CA LEU A 281 -15.25 16.45 1.33
C LEU A 281 -14.36 16.20 0.12
N LEU A 282 -14.32 17.16 -0.80
CA LEU A 282 -13.42 17.16 -1.94
C LEU A 282 -12.32 18.19 -1.73
N ILE A 283 -11.06 17.75 -1.82
CA ILE A 283 -9.90 18.63 -1.96
C ILE A 283 -9.47 18.57 -3.43
N SER A 284 -9.59 19.69 -4.15
CA SER A 284 -9.23 19.81 -5.57
C SER A 284 -8.37 21.05 -5.80
N GLY A 285 -7.38 20.91 -6.69
CA GLY A 285 -6.54 22.01 -7.21
C GLY A 285 -7.09 22.65 -8.48
#